data_AF-A0A7H8N6J2-F1
#
_entry.id   AF-A0A7H8N6J2-F1
#
_cell.length_a   1.000
_cell.length_b   1.000
_cell.length_c   1.000
_cell.angle_alpha   90.00
_cell.angle_beta   90.00
_cell.angle_gamma   90.00
#
_symmetry.space_group_name_H-M   'P 1'
#
loop_
_entity.id
_entity.type
_entity.pdbx_description
1 polymer ?
#
loop_
_entity_poly.entity_id
_entity_poly.type
_entity_poly.pdbx_seq_one_letter_code
_entity_poly.pdbx_strand_id
1 'polypeptide(L)'
;MLGTVRTLRRYPVKSMLGEEVAAADVTRRGLRHDRRIALVHRETGKIASAKNPRLWRDLLTLAATVGDAGEAGGAGAGEPPVRIALPDGRTLLATDEKTDAILSELLGAPVRVAHTPPPGATHHRVEPHPGMGPQPCAGVSARVVRPGHVRQGDPVRLGEAESTEGDLN
;
A
#
# COMPACT_ATOMS: atom_id res chain seq x y z
N MET A 1 18.96 -17.63 -14.84
CA MET A 1 18.87 -16.42 -13.99
C MET A 1 18.06 -15.39 -14.75
N LEU A 2 17.03 -14.78 -14.13
CA LEU A 2 16.17 -13.76 -14.76
C LEU A 2 16.71 -12.34 -14.59
N GLY A 3 17.47 -12.10 -13.53
CA GLY A 3 18.03 -10.80 -13.24
C GLY A 3 18.39 -10.65 -11.77
N THR A 4 18.46 -9.40 -11.32
CA THR A 4 18.82 -9.02 -9.95
C THR A 4 17.83 -7.97 -9.45
N VAL A 5 17.48 -8.01 -8.17
CA VAL A 5 16.63 -7.00 -7.54
C VAL A 5 17.35 -5.65 -7.54
N ARG A 6 16.96 -4.74 -8.45
CA ARG A 6 17.56 -3.40 -8.51
C ARG A 6 17.01 -2.45 -7.47
N THR A 7 15.72 -2.53 -7.18
CA THR A 7 15.04 -1.64 -6.22
C THR A 7 13.93 -2.42 -5.54
N LEU A 8 13.78 -2.23 -4.23
CA LEU A 8 12.62 -2.66 -3.47
C LEU A 8 11.84 -1.43 -3.02
N ARG A 9 10.53 -1.44 -3.25
CA ARG A 9 9.64 -0.37 -2.81
C ARG A 9 8.54 -0.91 -1.92
N ARG A 10 8.28 -0.21 -0.83
CA ARG A 10 7.18 -0.45 0.09
C ARG A 10 6.21 0.72 0.04
N TYR A 11 4.91 0.45 0.06
CA TYR A 11 3.86 1.45 -0.06
C TYR A 11 2.93 1.37 1.16
N PRO A 12 3.27 2.04 2.28
CA PRO A 12 2.56 1.86 3.55
C PRO A 12 1.09 2.26 3.49
N VAL A 13 0.77 3.27 2.67
CA VAL A 13 -0.58 3.77 2.44
C VAL A 13 -1.01 3.50 0.99
N LYS A 14 -2.19 2.93 0.81
CA LYS A 14 -2.76 2.65 -0.50
C LYS A 14 -2.89 3.93 -1.34
N SER A 15 -2.41 3.85 -2.59
CA SER A 15 -2.47 4.92 -3.61
C SER A 15 -1.59 6.14 -3.35
N MET A 16 -0.75 6.12 -2.32
CA MET A 16 0.31 7.12 -2.11
C MET A 16 1.63 6.62 -2.69
N LEU A 17 2.59 7.53 -2.89
CA LEU A 17 3.98 7.18 -3.16
C LEU A 17 4.56 6.43 -1.96
N GLY A 18 5.44 5.48 -2.25
CA GLY A 18 6.09 4.64 -1.25
C GLY A 18 7.51 5.07 -0.97
N GLU A 19 8.19 4.26 -0.17
CA GLU A 19 9.60 4.36 0.17
C GLU A 19 10.42 3.34 -0.60
N GLU A 20 11.69 3.67 -0.86
CA GLU A 20 12.69 2.70 -1.28
C GLU A 20 13.33 2.08 -0.04
N VAL A 21 13.46 0.75 -0.03
CA VAL A 21 14.04 0.00 1.09
C VAL A 21 15.21 -0.84 0.58
N ALA A 22 16.28 -0.93 1.36
CA ALA A 22 17.42 -1.79 1.02
C ALA A 22 17.08 -3.29 1.17
N ALA A 23 16.17 -3.61 2.10
CA ALA A 23 15.76 -4.95 2.42
C ALA A 23 14.35 -4.96 3.03
N ALA A 24 13.66 -6.10 2.92
CA ALA A 24 12.35 -6.29 3.53
C ALA A 24 12.08 -7.75 3.85
N ASP A 25 11.29 -7.98 4.91
CA ASP A 25 10.68 -9.27 5.15
C ASP A 25 9.47 -9.45 4.22
N VAL A 26 9.42 -10.60 3.57
CA VAL A 26 8.30 -11.05 2.76
C VAL A 26 7.43 -11.98 3.62
N THR A 27 6.19 -11.57 3.86
CA THR A 27 5.16 -12.37 4.54
C THR A 27 4.24 -13.05 3.52
N ARG A 28 3.37 -13.96 3.97
CA ARG A 28 2.33 -14.54 3.09
C ARG A 28 1.42 -13.48 2.44
N ARG A 29 1.30 -12.28 3.04
CA ARG A 29 0.48 -11.17 2.54
C ARG A 29 1.27 -10.17 1.68
N GLY A 30 2.56 -10.41 1.43
CA GLY A 30 3.46 -9.48 0.76
C GLY A 30 4.50 -8.89 1.70
N LEU A 31 5.15 -7.80 1.31
CA LEU A 31 6.19 -7.17 2.13
C LEU A 31 5.63 -6.70 3.47
N ARG A 32 6.39 -6.92 4.54
CA ARG A 32 6.06 -6.45 5.88
C ARG A 32 5.90 -4.93 5.87
N HIS A 33 4.79 -4.47 6.45
CA HIS A 33 4.36 -3.08 6.48
C HIS A 33 3.91 -2.46 5.13
N ASP A 34 3.79 -3.25 4.07
CA ASP A 34 3.18 -2.80 2.82
C ASP A 34 1.66 -2.71 2.96
N ARG A 35 1.08 -1.60 2.47
CA ARG A 35 -0.36 -1.33 2.36
C ARG A 35 -1.15 -1.60 3.64
N ARG A 36 -0.55 -1.28 4.80
CA ARG A 36 -1.20 -1.37 6.12
C ARG A 36 -2.37 -0.40 6.27
N ILE A 37 -2.33 0.69 5.51
CA ILE A 37 -3.27 1.80 5.65
C ILE A 37 -3.95 2.07 4.33
N ALA A 38 -5.22 2.44 4.40
CA ALA A 38 -5.93 3.06 3.29
C ALA A 38 -6.74 4.25 3.79
N LEU A 39 -7.05 5.18 2.89
CA LEU A 39 -8.05 6.20 3.16
C LEU A 39 -9.44 5.68 2.77
N VAL A 40 -10.42 5.92 3.62
CA VAL A 40 -11.82 5.57 3.41
C VAL A 40 -12.62 6.86 3.32
N HIS A 41 -13.40 7.02 2.25
CA HIS A 41 -14.34 8.12 2.13
C HIS A 41 -15.44 7.95 3.20
N ARG A 42 -15.61 8.95 4.06
CA ARG A 42 -16.46 8.84 5.26
C ARG A 42 -17.93 8.58 4.92
N GLU A 43 -18.44 9.28 3.91
CA GLU A 43 -19.87 9.18 3.55
C GLU A 43 -20.20 7.89 2.79
N THR A 44 -19.35 7.46 1.86
CA THR A 44 -19.64 6.29 1.00
C THR A 44 -19.07 4.98 1.54
N GLY A 45 -18.19 5.03 2.55
CA GLY A 45 -17.45 3.87 3.06
C GLY A 45 -16.45 3.27 2.05
N LYS A 46 -16.30 3.85 0.86
CA LYS A 46 -15.44 3.33 -0.20
C LYS A 46 -13.98 3.68 0.07
N ILE A 47 -13.09 2.75 -0.28
CA ILE A 47 -11.65 2.96 -0.20
C ILE A 47 -11.21 3.91 -1.31
N ALA A 48 -10.61 5.04 -0.94
CA ALA A 48 -10.00 5.99 -1.86
C ALA A 48 -8.92 5.29 -2.70
N SER A 49 -8.93 5.58 -3.99
CA SER A 49 -8.15 4.81 -4.96
C SER A 49 -7.81 5.68 -6.15
N ALA A 50 -6.51 5.80 -6.46
CA ALA A 50 -6.02 6.51 -7.65
C ALA A 50 -6.61 5.97 -8.97
N LYS A 51 -7.25 4.79 -8.96
CA LYS A 51 -8.05 4.25 -10.08
C LYS A 51 -9.37 5.03 -10.34
N ASN A 52 -9.68 6.03 -9.55
CA ASN A 52 -10.59 7.11 -9.92
C ASN A 52 -9.81 8.43 -9.82
N PRO A 53 -9.08 8.81 -10.87
CA PRO A 53 -8.18 9.98 -10.83
C PRO A 53 -8.92 11.31 -10.73
N ARG A 54 -10.22 11.37 -11.09
CA ARG A 54 -11.02 12.60 -10.94
C ARG A 54 -11.14 13.02 -9.48
N LEU A 55 -11.23 12.06 -8.56
CA LEU A 55 -11.36 12.33 -7.14
C LEU A 55 -10.04 12.16 -6.37
N TRP A 56 -9.17 11.26 -6.83
CA TRP A 56 -8.09 10.74 -5.99
C TRP A 56 -6.69 10.85 -6.60
N ARG A 57 -6.52 11.63 -7.68
CA ARG A 57 -5.18 11.85 -8.28
C ARG A 57 -4.19 12.46 -7.30
N ASP A 58 -4.64 13.33 -6.40
CA ASP A 58 -3.76 14.06 -5.50
C ASP A 58 -3.15 13.16 -4.42
N LEU A 59 -3.68 11.94 -4.21
CA LEU A 59 -3.01 10.91 -3.42
C LEU A 59 -1.61 10.58 -3.95
N LEU A 60 -1.37 10.72 -5.27
CA LEU A 60 -0.07 10.48 -5.90
C LEU A 60 0.93 11.62 -5.67
N THR A 61 0.51 12.71 -5.02
CA THR A 61 1.41 13.80 -4.56
C THR A 61 1.89 13.58 -3.13
N LEU A 62 1.28 12.62 -2.42
CA LEU A 62 1.60 12.27 -1.05
C LEU A 62 2.57 11.08 -1.03
N ALA A 63 3.51 11.07 -0.09
CA ALA A 63 4.43 9.97 0.12
C ALA A 63 4.28 9.39 1.53
N ALA A 64 4.35 8.07 1.66
CA ALA A 64 4.25 7.40 2.94
C ALA A 64 5.49 6.56 3.24
N THR A 65 5.95 6.63 4.50
CA THR A 65 7.09 5.87 5.00
C THR A 65 6.75 5.20 6.34
N VAL A 66 7.41 4.10 6.63
CA VAL A 66 7.34 3.43 7.94
C VAL A 66 8.50 3.92 8.80
N GLY A 67 8.22 4.30 10.04
CA GLY A 67 9.24 4.63 11.03
C GLY A 67 9.95 3.42 11.62
N ASP A 68 10.76 3.69 12.64
CA ASP A 68 11.51 2.63 13.31
C ASP A 68 10.63 1.85 14.31
N ALA A 69 10.98 0.59 14.55
CA ALA A 69 10.30 -0.23 15.54
C ALA A 69 10.51 0.36 16.95
N GLY A 70 9.43 0.47 17.72
CA GLY A 70 9.45 1.06 19.07
C GLY A 70 9.41 2.59 19.10
N GLU A 71 9.41 3.25 17.94
CA GLU A 71 9.13 4.68 17.87
C GLU A 71 7.68 4.98 18.29
N ALA A 72 7.47 6.11 18.97
CA ALA A 72 6.12 6.55 19.35
C ALA A 72 5.27 6.88 18.11
N GLY A 73 3.93 6.85 18.26
CA GLY A 73 3.00 7.11 17.15
C GLY A 73 2.65 5.88 16.31
N GLY A 74 3.00 4.68 16.79
CA GLY A 74 2.45 3.43 16.27
C GLY A 74 0.96 3.26 16.56
N ALA A 75 0.25 2.54 15.69
CA ALA A 75 -1.18 2.23 15.90
C ALA A 75 -1.42 1.15 16.98
N GLY A 76 -0.36 0.61 17.57
CA GLY A 76 -0.39 -0.39 18.64
C GLY A 76 0.99 -0.60 19.24
N ALA A 77 1.05 -1.38 20.32
CA ALA A 77 2.29 -1.65 21.04
C ALA A 77 3.35 -2.29 20.12
N GLY A 78 4.50 -1.64 19.99
CA GLY A 78 5.63 -2.10 19.16
C GLY A 78 5.42 -1.96 17.65
N GLU A 79 4.28 -1.44 17.19
CA GLU A 79 4.09 -1.15 15.77
C GLU A 79 4.82 0.15 15.40
N PRO A 80 5.59 0.17 14.30
CA PRO A 80 6.21 1.41 13.86
C PRO A 80 5.15 2.41 13.36
N PRO A 81 5.36 3.72 13.55
CA PRO A 81 4.49 4.75 13.01
C PRO A 81 4.51 4.74 11.49
N VAL A 82 3.42 5.19 10.88
CA VAL A 82 3.39 5.51 9.45
C VAL A 82 3.32 7.03 9.30
N ARG A 83 4.28 7.58 8.57
CA ARG A 83 4.37 9.01 8.27
C ARG A 83 3.84 9.28 6.87
N ILE A 84 3.16 10.41 6.70
CA ILE A 84 2.63 10.89 5.43
C ILE A 84 3.22 12.27 5.16
N ALA A 85 4.09 12.36 4.16
CA ALA A 85 4.65 13.62 3.68
C ALA A 85 3.67 14.28 2.71
N LEU A 86 3.43 15.57 2.93
CA LEU A 86 2.56 16.42 2.13
C LEU A 86 3.36 17.24 1.12
N PRO A 87 2.71 17.80 0.07
CA PRO A 87 3.41 18.59 -0.95
C PRO A 87 3.97 19.92 -0.42
N ASP A 88 3.44 20.41 0.71
CA ASP A 88 3.90 21.62 1.39
C ASP A 88 5.10 21.38 2.33
N GLY A 89 5.64 20.15 2.35
CA GLY A 89 6.78 19.75 3.17
C GLY A 89 6.42 19.32 4.60
N ARG A 90 5.16 19.45 5.03
CA ARG A 90 4.72 18.90 6.33
C ARG A 90 4.73 17.38 6.30
N THR A 91 4.92 16.79 7.48
CA THR A 91 4.78 15.35 7.70
C THR A 91 3.77 15.10 8.81
N LEU A 92 2.80 14.23 8.54
CA LEU A 92 1.76 13.83 9.49
C LEU A 92 2.03 12.40 9.98
N LEU A 93 1.69 12.08 11.23
CA LEU A 93 1.56 10.69 11.64
C LEU A 93 0.15 10.20 11.30
N ALA A 94 0.05 9.00 10.74
CA ALA A 94 -1.24 8.39 10.41
C ALA A 94 -2.17 8.20 11.61
N THR A 95 -1.61 8.16 12.83
CA THR A 95 -2.35 8.02 14.09
C THR A 95 -2.74 9.34 14.73
N ASP A 96 -2.25 10.49 14.23
CA ASP A 96 -2.59 11.78 14.81
C ASP A 96 -4.07 12.12 14.57
N GLU A 97 -4.74 12.61 15.61
CA GLU A 97 -6.17 12.96 15.57
C GLU A 97 -6.52 13.96 14.45
N LYS A 98 -5.57 14.83 14.09
CA LYS A 98 -5.75 15.87 13.06
C LYS A 98 -5.53 15.37 11.64
N THR A 99 -4.93 14.19 11.45
CA THR A 99 -4.53 13.71 10.12
C THR A 99 -5.71 13.55 9.19
N ASP A 100 -6.84 13.02 9.69
CA ASP A 100 -8.08 12.90 8.91
C ASP A 100 -8.56 14.25 8.36
N ALA A 101 -8.54 15.29 9.20
CA ALA A 101 -9.00 16.62 8.82
C ALA A 101 -8.07 17.25 7.77
N ILE A 102 -6.75 17.19 7.99
CA ILE A 102 -5.75 17.75 7.06
C ILE A 102 -5.80 17.03 5.71
N LEU A 103 -5.90 15.70 5.71
CA LEU A 103 -6.01 14.93 4.46
C LEU A 103 -7.35 15.20 3.75
N SER A 104 -8.43 15.39 4.49
CA SER A 104 -9.74 15.72 3.89
C SER A 104 -9.72 17.09 3.21
N GLU A 105 -9.10 18.08 3.85
CA GLU A 105 -8.91 19.42 3.29
C GLU A 105 -8.07 19.36 2.01
N LEU A 106 -6.90 18.69 2.07
CA LEU A 106 -5.99 18.56 0.94
C LEU A 106 -6.64 17.86 -0.25
N LEU A 107 -7.41 16.81 -0.01
CA LEU A 107 -8.06 16.00 -1.05
C LEU A 107 -9.41 16.57 -1.51
N GLY A 108 -9.92 17.61 -0.85
CA GLY A 108 -11.25 18.17 -1.12
C GLY A 108 -12.40 17.18 -0.92
N ALA A 109 -12.21 16.14 -0.10
CA ALA A 109 -13.19 15.08 0.12
C ALA A 109 -13.08 14.51 1.55
N PRO A 110 -14.20 14.20 2.22
CA PRO A 110 -14.16 13.72 3.61
C PRO A 110 -13.61 12.30 3.68
N VAL A 111 -12.40 12.16 4.20
CA VAL A 111 -11.70 10.88 4.35
C VAL A 111 -11.34 10.58 5.80
N ARG A 112 -11.04 9.32 6.06
CA ARG A 112 -10.39 8.89 7.29
C ARG A 112 -9.32 7.86 7.02
N VAL A 113 -8.27 7.87 7.83
CA VAL A 113 -7.27 6.81 7.89
C VAL A 113 -7.92 5.52 8.41
N ALA A 114 -7.60 4.40 7.78
CA ALA A 114 -8.05 3.08 8.20
C ALA A 114 -6.88 2.09 8.18
N HIS A 115 -6.55 1.52 9.35
CA HIS A 115 -5.56 0.45 9.52
C HIS A 115 -6.15 -0.95 9.25
N THR A 116 -7.48 -1.05 9.28
CA THR A 116 -8.24 -2.25 8.92
C THR A 116 -9.31 -1.83 7.91
N PRO A 117 -9.39 -2.49 6.73
CA PRO A 117 -10.48 -2.26 5.80
C PRO A 117 -11.84 -2.52 6.50
N PRO A 118 -12.82 -1.60 6.38
CA PRO A 118 -14.17 -1.86 6.90
C PRO A 118 -14.78 -3.11 6.25
N PRO A 119 -15.65 -3.85 6.96
CA PRO A 119 -16.41 -4.95 6.35
C PRO A 119 -17.16 -4.47 5.10
N GLY A 120 -17.06 -5.21 4.00
CA GLY A 120 -17.73 -4.88 2.74
C GLY A 120 -17.16 -3.67 1.97
N ALA A 121 -16.01 -3.12 2.40
CA ALA A 121 -15.41 -1.97 1.72
C ALA A 121 -15.05 -2.29 0.27
N THR A 122 -15.55 -1.46 -0.66
CA THR A 122 -15.23 -1.53 -2.08
C THR A 122 -14.27 -0.41 -2.49
N HIS A 123 -13.50 -0.64 -3.56
CA HIS A 123 -12.60 0.38 -4.09
C HIS A 123 -13.34 1.41 -4.93
N HIS A 124 -13.00 2.68 -4.75
CA HIS A 124 -13.48 3.76 -5.61
C HIS A 124 -12.79 3.69 -7.00
N ARG A 125 -13.31 2.86 -7.89
CA ARG A 125 -12.77 2.61 -9.24
C ARG A 125 -13.73 3.12 -10.31
N VAL A 126 -13.18 3.65 -11.39
CA VAL A 126 -13.92 3.96 -12.64
C VAL A 126 -13.43 3.01 -13.73
N GLU A 127 -14.32 2.60 -14.63
CA GLU A 127 -13.93 1.87 -15.83
C GLU A 127 -13.18 2.80 -16.79
N PRO A 128 -11.97 2.43 -17.26
CA PRO A 128 -11.19 3.29 -18.14
C PRO A 128 -11.91 3.62 -19.46
N HIS A 129 -12.64 2.65 -20.01
CA HIS A 129 -13.47 2.79 -21.20
C HIS A 129 -14.65 1.80 -21.09
N PRO A 130 -15.89 2.18 -21.49
CA PRO A 130 -17.04 1.28 -21.52
C PRO A 130 -16.71 -0.07 -22.17
N GLY A 131 -17.04 -1.17 -21.49
CA GLY A 131 -16.86 -2.54 -21.99
C GLY A 131 -15.43 -3.08 -21.97
N MET A 132 -14.43 -2.28 -21.59
CA MET A 132 -13.03 -2.67 -21.64
C MET A 132 -12.58 -3.48 -20.41
N GLY A 133 -13.38 -3.51 -19.34
CA GLY A 133 -13.06 -4.21 -18.09
C GLY A 133 -11.74 -3.75 -17.44
N PRO A 134 -11.25 -4.45 -16.41
CA PRO A 134 -9.94 -4.18 -15.81
C PRO A 134 -8.82 -4.57 -16.76
N GLN A 135 -7.99 -3.61 -17.18
CA GLN A 135 -6.80 -3.88 -18.00
C GLN A 135 -5.62 -4.37 -17.14
N PRO A 136 -4.79 -5.28 -17.65
CA PRO A 136 -3.60 -5.75 -16.95
C PRO A 136 -2.59 -4.60 -16.78
N CYS A 137 -1.93 -4.56 -15.62
CA CYS A 137 -0.73 -3.74 -15.48
C CYS A 137 0.42 -4.41 -16.25
N ALA A 138 1.28 -3.62 -16.91
CA ALA A 138 2.56 -4.15 -17.38
C ALA A 138 3.40 -4.57 -16.15
N GLY A 139 3.74 -5.85 -16.07
CA GLY A 139 4.48 -6.43 -14.96
C GLY A 139 4.00 -7.84 -14.63
N VAL A 140 4.72 -8.49 -13.71
CA VAL A 140 4.34 -9.81 -13.20
C VAL A 140 3.87 -9.66 -11.76
N SER A 141 2.82 -10.40 -11.41
CA SER A 141 2.41 -10.59 -10.02
C SER A 141 2.85 -11.97 -9.58
N ALA A 142 3.33 -12.08 -8.34
CA ALA A 142 3.73 -13.34 -7.74
C ALA A 142 3.00 -13.55 -6.43
N ARG A 143 2.67 -14.80 -6.11
CA ARG A 143 2.16 -15.21 -4.80
C ARG A 143 3.33 -15.67 -3.95
N VAL A 144 3.36 -15.23 -2.69
CA VAL A 144 4.38 -15.67 -1.74
C VAL A 144 4.09 -17.11 -1.31
N VAL A 145 4.83 -18.06 -1.86
CA VAL A 145 4.74 -19.48 -1.47
C VAL A 145 5.43 -19.72 -0.13
N ARG A 146 6.63 -19.16 0.04
CA ARG A 146 7.42 -19.25 1.27
C ARG A 146 7.82 -17.85 1.76
N PRO A 147 7.44 -17.45 2.99
CA PRO A 147 7.94 -16.24 3.63
C PRO A 147 9.46 -16.25 3.75
N GLY A 148 10.08 -15.09 3.78
CA GLY A 148 11.53 -14.96 3.84
C GLY A 148 11.98 -13.51 3.85
N HIS A 149 13.24 -13.30 3.54
CA HIS A 149 13.85 -11.98 3.50
C HIS A 149 14.39 -11.71 2.09
N VAL A 150 14.18 -10.50 1.59
CA VAL A 150 14.67 -10.05 0.27
C VAL A 150 15.46 -8.77 0.41
N ARG A 151 16.52 -8.63 -0.38
CA ARG A 151 17.41 -7.47 -0.42
C ARG A 151 17.63 -6.99 -1.84
N GLN A 152 17.94 -5.70 -1.97
CA GLN A 152 18.54 -5.20 -3.19
C GLN A 152 19.82 -6.00 -3.49
N GLY A 153 20.00 -6.40 -4.75
CA GLY A 153 21.11 -7.26 -5.16
C GLY A 153 20.80 -8.76 -5.16
N ASP A 154 19.66 -9.19 -4.62
CA ASP A 154 19.30 -10.61 -4.64
C ASP A 154 19.06 -11.10 -6.08
N PRO A 155 19.57 -12.30 -6.46
CA PRO A 155 19.34 -12.86 -7.77
C PRO A 155 17.90 -13.37 -7.91
N VAL A 156 17.25 -13.03 -9.02
CA VAL A 156 15.93 -13.56 -9.41
C VAL A 156 16.12 -14.74 -10.35
N ARG A 157 15.46 -15.85 -10.07
CA ARG A 157 15.54 -17.09 -10.87
C ARG A 157 14.12 -17.59 -11.13
N LEU A 158 13.90 -18.19 -12.31
CA LEU A 158 12.72 -19.05 -12.50
C LEU A 158 12.98 -20.35 -11.75
N GLY A 159 12.03 -20.76 -10.92
CA GLY A 159 11.95 -22.11 -10.38
C GLY A 159 10.98 -22.95 -11.20
N GLU A 160 11.09 -24.27 -11.10
CA GLU A 160 10.02 -25.16 -11.55
C GLU A 160 8.79 -24.93 -10.67
N ALA A 161 7.59 -24.97 -11.25
CA ALA A 161 6.37 -24.85 -10.49
C ALA A 161 6.23 -26.09 -9.60
N GLU A 162 6.37 -25.94 -8.28
CA GLU A 162 5.91 -26.97 -7.36
C GLU A 162 4.40 -27.13 -7.57
N SER A 163 3.99 -28.29 -8.10
CA SER A 163 2.60 -28.68 -8.23
C SER A 163 2.01 -28.80 -6.82
N THR A 164 1.29 -27.76 -6.38
CA THR A 164 0.34 -27.89 -5.27
C THR A 164 -0.84 -28.75 -5.75
N GLU A 165 -0.63 -30.06 -5.71
CA GLU A 165 -1.70 -31.04 -5.72
C GLU A 165 -2.08 -31.26 -4.25
N GLY A 166 -3.27 -30.81 -3.86
CA GLY A 166 -3.79 -30.95 -2.49
C GLY A 166 -4.12 -29.61 -1.83
N ASP A 167 -5.30 -29.09 -2.12
CA ASP A 167 -6.18 -28.38 -1.18
C ASP A 167 -7.48 -28.02 -1.92
N LEU A 168 -8.20 -29.07 -2.30
CA LEU A 168 -9.65 -29.04 -2.51
C LEU A 168 -10.23 -30.16 -1.65
N ASN A 169 -10.60 -29.81 -0.43
CA ASN A 169 -11.72 -30.39 0.30
C ASN A 169 -12.23 -29.33 1.29
#